data_AF-A0A2G2KYR1-F1
#
_entry.id   AF-A0A2G2KYR1-F1
#
_cell.length_a   1.000
_cell.length_b   1.000
_cell.length_c   1.000
_cell.angle_alpha   90.00
_cell.angle_beta   90.00
_cell.angle_gamma   90.00
#
_symmetry.space_group_name_H-M   'P 1'
#
loop_
_entity.id
_entity.type
_entity.pdbx_description
1 polymer ?
#
loop_
_entity_poly.entity_id
_entity_poly.type
_entity_poly.pdbx_seq_one_letter_code
_entity_poly.pdbx_strand_id
1 'polypeptide(L)'
;MKDLGNNNSIEIDVTTNLPKPILDLEMEKSTHLAPLAPLNIQSFESLKLATLNLFKQSKRLIQIYSFSLDKRILNNREIELTMTKLLRTSRYAKIQCLIYDEKELQGFDHRIVSLAQRFTSFIEIRVIPEDLKNTNAGYYIVDKQFMIYRSNRENYEALLFKQRQIEVKDKIKHFEDVWQQSRPASFLRALHL
;
A
#
# COMPACT_ATOMS: atom_id res chain seq x y z
N MET A 1 1.03 42.63 -40.92
CA MET A 1 -0.40 42.37 -40.67
C MET A 1 -0.56 40.86 -40.55
N LYS A 2 -0.79 40.38 -39.32
CA LYS A 2 -1.23 39.04 -38.87
C LYS A 2 -0.40 37.80 -39.27
N ASP A 3 0.51 37.44 -38.37
CA ASP A 3 0.42 36.30 -37.44
C ASP A 3 0.12 34.85 -37.92
N LEU A 4 1.06 33.98 -37.49
CA LEU A 4 0.92 32.70 -36.79
C LEU A 4 0.34 31.51 -37.60
N GLY A 5 0.98 30.34 -37.66
CA GLY A 5 2.15 29.84 -36.96
C GLY A 5 2.22 28.31 -37.11
N ASN A 6 3.08 27.71 -36.29
CA ASN A 6 3.10 26.30 -35.90
C ASN A 6 4.02 25.36 -36.71
N ASN A 7 5.24 25.20 -36.18
CA ASN A 7 5.91 23.89 -36.07
C ASN A 7 6.93 23.99 -34.92
N ASN A 8 6.42 23.85 -33.70
CA ASN A 8 7.25 23.73 -32.51
C ASN A 8 7.48 22.24 -32.24
N SER A 9 8.66 21.74 -32.58
CA SER A 9 9.15 20.45 -32.10
C SER A 9 9.40 20.57 -30.61
N ILE A 10 8.50 20.01 -29.80
CA ILE A 10 8.72 19.85 -28.36
C ILE A 10 9.35 18.48 -28.18
N GLU A 11 10.68 18.45 -28.03
CA GLU A 11 11.35 17.34 -27.35
C GLU A 11 10.79 17.27 -25.93
N ILE A 12 10.00 16.22 -25.66
CA ILE A 12 9.51 15.92 -24.33
C ILE A 12 10.64 15.16 -23.63
N ASP A 13 11.47 15.89 -22.88
CA ASP A 13 12.40 15.31 -21.92
C ASP A 13 11.57 14.66 -20.78
N VAL A 14 11.42 13.33 -20.83
CA VAL A 14 10.57 12.56 -19.91
C VAL A 14 11.23 12.36 -18.53
N THR A 15 12.34 13.04 -18.23
CA THR A 15 13.16 12.71 -17.04
C THR A 15 13.07 13.67 -15.86
N THR A 16 12.40 14.82 -15.96
CA THR A 16 12.60 15.87 -14.95
C THR A 16 11.34 16.67 -14.60
N ASN A 17 10.36 16.06 -13.92
CA ASN A 17 9.42 16.76 -13.01
C ASN A 17 8.47 15.80 -12.29
N LEU A 18 9.00 14.85 -11.53
CA LEU A 18 8.24 14.36 -10.37
C LEU A 18 8.44 15.38 -9.24
N PRO A 19 7.37 15.80 -8.52
CA PRO A 19 7.56 16.47 -7.25
C PRO A 19 8.44 15.55 -6.39
N LYS A 20 9.57 16.07 -5.91
CA LYS A 20 10.37 15.43 -4.87
C LYS A 20 9.37 14.97 -3.79
N PRO A 21 9.33 13.68 -3.41
CA PRO A 21 8.33 13.23 -2.48
C PRO A 21 8.48 14.06 -1.21
N ILE A 22 7.36 14.50 -0.65
CA ILE A 22 7.28 15.26 0.62
C ILE A 22 8.14 14.59 1.72
N LEU A 23 8.38 13.27 1.60
CA LEU A 23 9.30 12.50 2.43
C LEU A 23 10.76 13.00 2.37
N ASP A 24 11.30 13.30 1.19
CA ASP A 24 12.71 13.69 1.04
C ASP A 24 12.96 15.11 1.58
N LEU A 25 11.97 16.00 1.44
CA LEU A 25 12.04 17.38 1.94
C LEU A 25 11.98 17.48 3.48
N GLU A 26 11.36 16.50 4.15
CA GLU A 26 11.43 16.37 5.61
C GLU A 26 12.63 15.54 6.09
N MET A 27 13.19 14.66 5.25
CA MET A 27 14.31 13.78 5.62
C MET A 27 15.63 14.52 5.86
N GLU A 28 15.88 15.63 5.17
CA GLU A 28 17.13 16.40 5.34
C GLU A 28 17.17 17.26 6.63
N LYS A 29 16.04 17.47 7.32
CA LYS A 29 15.96 18.43 8.44
C LYS A 29 15.96 17.82 9.85
N SER A 30 16.11 16.51 10.02
CA SER A 30 15.89 15.87 11.33
C SER A 30 16.97 14.88 11.74
N THR A 31 18.21 15.36 11.78
CA THR A 31 19.25 14.75 12.62
C THR A 31 19.10 15.34 14.03
N HIS A 32 18.38 14.64 14.92
CA HIS A 32 18.46 14.63 16.40
C HIS A 32 17.09 14.47 17.13
N LEU A 33 16.89 13.26 17.70
CA LEU A 33 16.27 12.94 19.01
C LEU A 33 14.93 13.58 19.46
N ALA A 34 13.87 13.51 18.65
CA ALA A 34 12.48 13.50 19.17
C ALA A 34 11.72 12.30 18.58
N PRO A 35 10.80 11.65 19.32
CA PRO A 35 9.85 10.73 18.69
C PRO A 35 9.08 11.55 17.65
N LEU A 36 9.34 11.27 16.37
CA LEU A 36 8.67 11.95 15.26
C LEU A 36 7.18 11.61 15.39
N ALA A 37 6.37 12.57 15.80
CA ALA A 37 4.92 12.40 15.77
C ALA A 37 4.50 11.89 14.37
N PRO A 38 3.50 10.99 14.30
CA PRO A 38 3.04 10.53 13.00
C PRO A 38 2.53 11.71 12.17
N LEU A 39 2.76 11.66 10.86
CA LEU A 39 2.23 12.67 9.95
C LEU A 39 0.74 12.42 9.74
N ASN A 40 -0.08 13.45 9.97
CA ASN A 40 -1.51 13.39 9.74
C ASN A 40 -1.84 13.49 8.24
N ILE A 41 -2.68 12.58 7.76
CA ILE A 41 -3.27 12.58 6.43
C ILE A 41 -4.77 12.82 6.61
N GLN A 42 -5.32 13.81 5.91
CA GLN A 42 -6.71 14.24 6.11
C GLN A 42 -7.54 14.24 4.81
N SER A 43 -6.96 13.83 3.69
CA SER A 43 -7.64 13.83 2.39
C SER A 43 -7.42 12.54 1.62
N PHE A 44 -8.36 12.22 0.74
CA PHE A 44 -8.28 11.07 -0.16
C PHE A 44 -7.03 11.13 -1.05
N GLU A 45 -6.76 12.27 -1.68
CA GLU A 45 -5.61 12.43 -2.57
C GLU A 45 -4.29 12.30 -1.79
N SER A 46 -4.21 12.88 -0.60
CA SER A 46 -3.03 12.74 0.27
C SER A 46 -2.81 11.29 0.71
N LEU A 47 -3.88 10.55 1.04
CA LEU A 47 -3.80 9.13 1.42
C LEU A 47 -3.34 8.26 0.25
N LYS A 48 -3.89 8.50 -0.94
CA LYS A 48 -3.52 7.80 -2.17
C LYS A 48 -2.06 8.05 -2.52
N LEU A 49 -1.62 9.31 -2.49
CA LEU A 49 -0.24 9.69 -2.78
C LEU A 49 0.73 9.12 -1.75
N ALA A 50 0.40 9.20 -0.45
CA ALA A 50 1.20 8.62 0.62
C ALA A 50 1.34 7.10 0.46
N THR A 51 0.24 6.40 0.15
CA THR A 51 0.25 4.94 -0.08
C THR A 51 1.14 4.58 -1.26
N LEU A 52 1.00 5.28 -2.39
CA LEU A 52 1.82 5.06 -3.57
C LEU A 52 3.31 5.29 -3.29
N ASN A 53 3.65 6.40 -2.62
CA ASN A 53 5.04 6.72 -2.26
C ASN A 53 5.62 5.69 -1.29
N LEU A 54 4.83 5.25 -0.30
CA LEU A 54 5.26 4.23 0.64
C LEU A 54 5.55 2.90 -0.07
N PHE A 55 4.67 2.47 -0.98
CA PHE A 55 4.88 1.21 -1.71
C PHE A 55 6.04 1.28 -2.69
N LYS A 56 6.30 2.45 -3.31
CA LYS A 56 7.47 2.67 -4.17
C LYS A 56 8.80 2.47 -3.43
N GLN A 57 8.82 2.72 -2.12
CA GLN A 57 10.01 2.54 -1.28
C GLN A 57 10.24 1.09 -0.85
N SER A 58 9.26 0.21 -1.02
CA SER A 58 9.37 -1.18 -0.63
C SER A 58 10.46 -1.89 -1.42
N LYS A 59 11.30 -2.66 -0.71
CA LYS A 59 12.36 -3.48 -1.26
C LYS A 59 12.07 -4.97 -1.11
N ARG A 60 11.26 -5.37 -0.13
CA ARG A 60 11.06 -6.78 0.23
C ARG A 60 9.67 -7.15 0.69
N LEU A 61 9.01 -6.33 1.50
CA LEU A 61 7.77 -6.73 2.16
C LEU A 61 6.74 -5.60 2.14
N ILE A 62 5.53 -5.94 1.71
CA ILE A 62 4.34 -5.12 1.89
C ILE A 62 3.32 -5.98 2.65
N GLN A 63 2.86 -5.50 3.80
CA GLN A 63 1.82 -6.13 4.61
C GLN A 63 0.59 -5.23 4.61
N ILE A 64 -0.56 -5.77 4.22
CA ILE A 64 -1.82 -5.04 4.07
C ILE A 64 -2.83 -5.67 5.00
N TYR A 65 -3.35 -4.89 5.94
CA TYR A 65 -4.44 -5.26 6.83
C TYR A 65 -5.62 -4.33 6.53
N SER A 66 -6.71 -4.87 5.99
CA SER A 66 -7.80 -4.05 5.46
C SER A 66 -9.10 -4.81 5.47
N PHE A 67 -10.26 -4.13 5.41
CA PHE A 67 -11.54 -4.82 5.36
C PHE A 67 -11.67 -5.73 4.13
N SER A 68 -11.44 -5.14 2.96
CA SER A 68 -11.61 -5.79 1.64
C SER A 68 -10.65 -5.17 0.61
N LEU A 69 -9.36 -5.12 0.95
CA LEU A 69 -8.29 -4.54 0.11
C LEU A 69 -8.51 -3.07 -0.26
N ASP A 70 -9.24 -2.29 0.54
CA ASP A 70 -9.38 -0.83 0.40
C ASP A 70 -9.52 -0.34 -1.05
N LYS A 71 -10.52 -0.86 -1.77
CA LYS A 71 -10.73 -0.68 -3.22
C LYS A 71 -10.51 0.75 -3.74
N ARG A 72 -10.92 1.77 -2.97
CA ARG A 72 -10.79 3.18 -3.35
C ARG A 72 -9.34 3.65 -3.45
N ILE A 73 -8.45 3.02 -2.69
CA ILE A 73 -7.02 3.34 -2.64
C ILE A 73 -6.23 2.33 -3.48
N LEU A 74 -6.39 1.03 -3.20
CA LEU A 74 -5.49 0.00 -3.74
C LEU A 74 -5.89 -0.53 -5.12
N ASN A 75 -7.13 -0.32 -5.57
CA ASN A 75 -7.54 -0.67 -6.95
C ASN A 75 -7.10 0.40 -7.97
N ASN A 76 -5.81 0.74 -7.92
CA ASN A 76 -5.21 1.79 -8.73
C ASN A 76 -4.06 1.23 -9.59
N ARG A 77 -3.96 1.70 -10.84
CA ARG A 77 -2.97 1.20 -11.80
C ARG A 77 -1.52 1.53 -11.41
N GLU A 78 -1.25 2.69 -10.83
CA GLU A 78 0.11 3.05 -10.39
C GLU A 78 0.57 2.18 -9.21
N ILE A 79 -0.34 1.86 -8.29
CA ILE A 79 -0.08 0.92 -7.21
C ILE A 79 0.20 -0.48 -7.76
N GLU A 80 -0.62 -0.97 -8.68
CA GLU A 80 -0.42 -2.27 -9.35
C GLU A 80 0.95 -2.34 -10.05
N LEU A 81 1.33 -1.31 -10.81
CA LEU A 81 2.62 -1.23 -11.49
C LEU A 81 3.78 -1.19 -10.50
N THR A 82 3.62 -0.46 -9.38
CA THR A 82 4.61 -0.38 -8.31
C THR A 82 4.84 -1.75 -7.66
N MET A 83 3.76 -2.44 -7.29
CA MET A 83 3.84 -3.81 -6.76
C MET A 83 4.46 -4.77 -7.77
N THR A 84 4.01 -4.74 -9.03
CA THR A 84 4.56 -5.59 -10.09
C THR A 84 6.06 -5.37 -10.27
N LYS A 85 6.53 -4.12 -10.21
CA LYS A 85 7.95 -3.80 -10.27
C LYS A 85 8.71 -4.45 -9.10
N LEU A 86 8.24 -4.28 -7.86
CA LEU A 86 8.83 -4.92 -6.68
C LEU A 86 8.95 -6.45 -6.84
N LEU A 87 7.88 -7.10 -7.30
CA LEU A 87 7.83 -8.56 -7.48
C LEU A 87 8.79 -9.06 -8.57
N ARG A 88 9.06 -8.23 -9.59
CA ARG A 88 10.00 -8.56 -10.67
C ARG A 88 11.46 -8.29 -10.30
N THR A 89 11.71 -7.29 -9.44
CA THR A 89 13.08 -6.88 -9.11
C THR A 89 13.68 -7.65 -7.94
N SER A 90 12.87 -8.26 -7.08
CA SER A 90 13.34 -8.93 -5.86
C SER A 90 12.74 -10.32 -5.74
N ARG A 91 13.59 -11.35 -5.81
CA ARG A 91 13.19 -12.76 -5.55
C ARG A 91 12.69 -13.00 -4.13
N TYR A 92 13.00 -12.08 -3.22
CA TYR A 92 12.60 -12.13 -1.81
C TYR A 92 11.39 -11.25 -1.52
N ALA A 93 10.81 -10.62 -2.56
CA ALA A 93 9.61 -9.83 -2.38
C ALA A 93 8.47 -10.68 -1.84
N LYS A 94 7.67 -10.10 -0.94
CA LYS A 94 6.43 -10.69 -0.42
C LYS A 94 5.39 -9.59 -0.27
N ILE A 95 4.17 -9.91 -0.68
CA ILE A 95 2.99 -9.08 -0.41
C ILE A 95 2.01 -9.97 0.37
N GLN A 96 1.71 -9.57 1.59
CA GLN A 96 0.86 -10.34 2.50
C GLN A 96 -0.37 -9.52 2.81
N CYS A 97 -1.55 -10.06 2.50
CA CYS A 97 -2.81 -9.37 2.70
C CYS A 97 -3.68 -10.12 3.71
N LEU A 98 -4.07 -9.45 4.78
CA LEU A 98 -5.12 -9.87 5.71
C LEU A 98 -6.41 -9.10 5.38
N ILE A 99 -7.48 -9.85 5.16
CA ILE A 99 -8.82 -9.30 4.87
C ILE A 99 -9.88 -9.83 5.83
N TYR A 100 -10.92 -9.06 6.08
CA TYR A 100 -12.01 -9.43 7.00
C TYR A 100 -13.04 -10.31 6.29
N ASP A 101 -13.43 -9.90 5.09
CA ASP A 101 -14.44 -10.60 4.32
C ASP A 101 -14.01 -10.73 2.86
N GLU A 102 -13.93 -11.98 2.40
CA GLU A 102 -13.63 -12.29 1.01
C GLU A 102 -14.85 -12.15 0.09
N LYS A 103 -16.07 -12.11 0.63
CA LYS A 103 -17.31 -11.95 -0.15
C LYS A 103 -17.37 -10.60 -0.88
N GLU A 104 -16.88 -9.54 -0.25
CA GLU A 104 -16.79 -8.20 -0.86
C GLU A 104 -15.80 -8.11 -2.03
N LEU A 105 -14.92 -9.11 -2.16
CA LEU A 105 -14.03 -9.26 -3.31
C LEU A 105 -14.62 -10.15 -4.41
N GLN A 106 -15.68 -10.91 -4.11
CA GLN A 106 -16.35 -11.74 -5.11
C GLN A 106 -17.16 -10.85 -6.06
N GLY A 107 -16.98 -11.04 -7.37
CA GLY A 107 -17.66 -10.24 -8.40
C GLY A 107 -17.04 -8.87 -8.69
N PHE A 108 -15.95 -8.50 -8.00
CA PHE A 108 -15.19 -7.30 -8.32
C PHE A 108 -13.77 -7.66 -8.75
N ASP A 109 -13.35 -7.22 -9.94
CA ASP A 109 -11.97 -7.39 -10.41
C ASP A 109 -11.04 -6.41 -9.69
N HIS A 110 -10.54 -6.86 -8.53
CA HIS A 110 -9.58 -6.10 -7.75
C HIS A 110 -8.16 -6.36 -8.26
N ARG A 111 -7.41 -5.33 -8.65
CA ARG A 111 -6.04 -5.46 -9.19
C ARG A 111 -5.10 -6.30 -8.32
N ILE A 112 -5.15 -6.15 -6.99
CA ILE A 112 -4.35 -6.98 -6.07
C ILE A 112 -4.75 -8.46 -6.13
N VAL A 113 -6.04 -8.77 -6.29
CA VAL A 113 -6.50 -10.16 -6.47
C VAL A 113 -5.96 -10.72 -7.77
N SER A 114 -6.07 -9.98 -8.88
CA SER A 114 -5.53 -10.42 -10.17
C SER A 114 -4.00 -10.56 -10.13
N LEU A 115 -3.29 -9.71 -9.37
CA LEU A 115 -1.86 -9.89 -9.11
C LEU A 115 -1.59 -11.14 -8.27
N ALA A 116 -2.40 -11.44 -7.25
CA ALA A 116 -2.22 -12.60 -6.40
C ALA A 116 -2.38 -13.92 -7.16
N GLN A 117 -3.30 -13.95 -8.12
CA GLN A 117 -3.48 -15.08 -9.03
C GLN A 117 -2.28 -15.28 -9.98
N ARG A 118 -1.62 -14.18 -10.40
CA ARG A 118 -0.48 -14.23 -11.33
C ARG A 118 0.86 -14.47 -10.64
N PHE A 119 1.01 -14.02 -9.40
CA PHE A 119 2.26 -14.06 -8.62
C PHE A 119 2.05 -14.85 -7.32
N THR A 120 1.52 -16.07 -7.43
CA THR A 120 1.10 -16.93 -6.31
C THR A 120 2.21 -17.21 -5.30
N SER A 121 3.46 -17.29 -5.74
CA SER A 121 4.62 -17.48 -4.83
C SER A 121 5.03 -16.24 -4.06
N PHE A 122 4.52 -15.06 -4.43
CA PHE A 122 4.92 -13.77 -3.87
C PHE A 122 3.80 -13.08 -3.10
N ILE A 123 2.56 -13.25 -3.54
CA ILE A 123 1.41 -12.60 -2.94
C ILE A 123 0.51 -13.66 -2.32
N GLU A 124 0.19 -13.46 -1.04
CA GLU A 124 -0.75 -14.31 -0.32
C GLU A 124 -1.85 -13.45 0.29
N ILE A 125 -3.10 -13.88 0.11
CA ILE A 125 -4.27 -13.24 0.71
C ILE A 125 -4.88 -14.24 1.68
N ARG A 126 -5.05 -13.84 2.94
CA ARG A 126 -5.65 -14.63 4.00
C ARG A 126 -6.85 -13.91 4.61
N VAL A 127 -7.83 -14.68 5.05
CA VAL A 127 -9.05 -14.21 5.70
C VAL A 127 -8.88 -14.33 7.21
N ILE A 128 -9.11 -13.21 7.90
CA ILE A 128 -9.00 -13.07 9.36
C ILE A 128 -10.12 -13.88 10.03
N PRO A 129 -9.81 -14.68 11.07
CA PRO A 129 -10.80 -15.37 11.89
C PRO A 129 -11.80 -14.39 12.53
N GLU A 130 -13.06 -14.80 12.69
CA GLU A 130 -14.13 -13.90 13.19
C GLU A 130 -13.82 -13.31 14.57
N ASP A 131 -13.23 -14.11 15.46
CA ASP A 131 -12.81 -13.77 16.81
C ASP A 131 -11.67 -12.76 16.87
N LEU A 132 -10.91 -12.60 15.79
CA LEU A 132 -9.78 -11.66 15.68
C LEU A 132 -10.12 -10.41 14.85
N LYS A 133 -11.35 -10.29 14.36
CA LYS A 133 -11.76 -9.12 13.59
C LYS A 133 -11.86 -7.90 14.49
N ASN A 134 -11.00 -6.92 14.25
CA ASN A 134 -11.11 -5.59 14.86
C ASN A 134 -11.98 -4.67 13.99
N THR A 135 -13.16 -4.28 14.42
CA THR A 135 -14.04 -3.48 13.58
C THR A 135 -13.44 -2.12 13.24
N ASN A 136 -13.32 -1.82 11.94
CA ASN A 136 -13.04 -0.52 11.30
C ASN A 136 -11.59 -0.05 11.09
N ALA A 137 -10.60 -0.63 11.76
CA ALA A 137 -9.20 -0.23 11.55
C ALA A 137 -8.55 -0.95 10.35
N GLY A 138 -7.65 -0.24 9.66
CA GLY A 138 -6.84 -0.74 8.55
C GLY A 138 -5.42 -0.18 8.61
N TYR A 139 -4.43 -0.93 8.12
CA TYR A 139 -3.06 -0.44 8.06
C TYR A 139 -2.24 -1.15 6.99
N TYR A 140 -1.23 -0.44 6.49
CA TYR A 140 -0.24 -0.96 5.56
C TYR A 140 1.14 -0.81 6.18
N ILE A 141 1.95 -1.85 6.15
CA ILE A 141 3.34 -1.83 6.63
C ILE A 141 4.26 -2.13 5.45
N VAL A 142 5.34 -1.35 5.34
CA VAL A 142 6.38 -1.56 4.33
C VAL A 142 7.71 -1.84 5.00
N ASP A 143 8.33 -2.96 4.59
CA ASP A 143 9.66 -3.44 5.01
C ASP A 143 9.86 -3.49 6.53
N LYS A 144 8.78 -3.64 7.31
CA LYS A 144 8.78 -3.61 8.78
C LYS A 144 9.34 -2.30 9.37
N GLN A 145 9.24 -1.21 8.63
CA GLN A 145 9.83 0.08 8.98
C GLN A 145 8.80 1.22 8.96
N PHE A 146 7.92 1.25 7.97
CA PHE A 146 6.98 2.35 7.77
C PHE A 146 5.55 1.82 7.82
N MET A 147 4.63 2.66 8.28
CA MET A 147 3.23 2.26 8.37
C MET A 147 2.28 3.41 8.06
N ILE A 148 1.26 3.15 7.25
CA ILE A 148 0.04 3.97 7.20
C ILE A 148 -1.00 3.27 8.05
N TYR A 149 -1.58 3.98 9.01
CA TYR A 149 -2.63 3.48 9.89
C TYR A 149 -3.90 4.31 9.74
N ARG A 150 -5.04 3.64 9.62
CA ARG A 150 -6.38 4.22 9.54
C ARG A 150 -7.20 3.66 10.69
N SER A 151 -7.70 4.51 11.57
CA SER A 151 -8.59 4.11 12.67
C SER A 151 -10.00 3.81 12.17
N ASN A 152 -10.42 4.43 11.06
CA ASN A 152 -11.72 4.23 10.45
C ASN A 152 -11.56 4.11 8.92
N ARG A 153 -12.16 3.07 8.34
CA ARG A 153 -12.16 2.83 6.88
C ARG A 153 -13.08 3.76 6.09
N GLU A 154 -14.05 4.39 6.74
CA GLU A 154 -15.09 5.21 6.11
C GLU A 154 -14.59 6.62 5.78
N ASN A 155 -13.62 7.12 6.55
CA ASN A 155 -12.95 8.39 6.29
C ASN A 155 -11.56 8.19 5.67
N TYR A 156 -10.97 9.28 5.19
CA TYR A 156 -9.62 9.27 4.59
C TYR A 156 -8.54 9.71 5.57
N GLU A 157 -8.89 9.82 6.85
CA GLU A 157 -7.97 10.17 7.90
C GLU A 157 -7.02 9.01 8.18
N ALA A 158 -5.72 9.32 8.19
CA ALA A 158 -4.69 8.33 8.44
C ALA A 158 -3.49 8.96 9.13
N LEU A 159 -2.70 8.11 9.76
CA LEU A 159 -1.43 8.44 10.39
C LEU A 159 -0.32 7.73 9.62
N LEU A 160 0.68 8.48 9.16
CA LEU A 160 1.90 7.95 8.58
C LEU A 160 3.00 7.91 9.64
N PHE A 161 3.36 6.70 10.05
CA PHE A 161 4.43 6.40 10.98
C PHE A 161 5.75 6.15 10.24
N LYS A 162 6.82 6.76 10.75
CA LYS A 162 8.20 6.58 10.24
C LYS A 162 8.93 5.47 11.00
N GLN A 163 10.14 5.14 10.54
CA GLN A 163 10.99 4.11 11.14
C GLN A 163 11.19 4.31 12.66
N ARG A 164 11.23 3.19 13.40
CA ARG A 164 11.57 3.08 14.83
C ARG A 164 10.48 3.48 15.84
N GLN A 165 9.27 3.80 15.39
CA GLN A 165 8.14 4.04 16.29
C GLN A 165 7.62 2.71 16.91
N ILE A 166 7.21 2.75 18.17
CA ILE A 166 6.79 1.54 18.91
C ILE A 166 5.50 0.97 18.32
N GLU A 167 4.62 1.85 17.86
CA GLU A 167 3.35 1.56 17.20
C GLU A 167 3.54 0.71 15.94
N VAL A 168 4.63 0.95 15.19
CA VAL A 168 4.95 0.13 14.00
C VAL A 168 5.34 -1.28 14.44
N LYS A 169 6.15 -1.43 15.50
CA LYS A 169 6.55 -2.75 16.02
C LYS A 169 5.35 -3.53 16.54
N ASP A 170 4.47 -2.87 17.27
CA ASP A 170 3.25 -3.48 17.81
C ASP A 170 2.32 -3.95 16.68
N LYS A 171 2.15 -3.13 15.63
CA LYS A 171 1.34 -3.52 14.47
C LYS A 171 1.97 -4.59 13.60
N ILE A 172 3.30 -4.65 13.50
CA ILE A 172 3.99 -5.80 12.89
C ILE A 172 3.68 -7.06 13.69
N LYS A 173 3.87 -7.05 15.00
CA LYS A 173 3.61 -8.22 15.84
C LYS A 173 2.15 -8.68 15.72
N HIS A 174 1.21 -7.75 15.85
CA HIS A 174 -0.21 -8.01 15.65
C HIS A 174 -0.50 -8.63 14.27
N PHE A 175 0.10 -8.10 13.20
CA PHE A 175 -0.07 -8.65 11.86
C PHE A 175 0.40 -10.11 11.79
N GLU A 176 1.60 -10.41 12.30
CA GLU A 176 2.15 -11.77 12.27
C GLU A 176 1.31 -12.75 13.11
N ASP A 177 0.84 -12.32 14.29
CA ASP A 177 0.00 -13.14 15.18
C ASP A 177 -1.34 -13.49 14.50
N VAL A 178 -1.98 -12.51 13.85
CA VAL A 178 -3.22 -12.75 13.08
C VAL A 178 -2.92 -13.57 11.82
N TRP A 179 -1.79 -13.35 11.16
CA TRP A 179 -1.38 -14.06 9.95
C TRP A 179 -1.31 -15.57 10.17
N GLN A 180 -0.72 -16.01 11.28
CA GLN A 180 -0.59 -17.45 11.60
C GLN A 180 -1.95 -18.14 11.82
N GLN A 181 -2.94 -17.40 12.32
CA GLN A 181 -4.28 -17.92 12.61
C GLN A 181 -5.25 -17.78 11.42
N SER A 182 -4.88 -16.96 10.42
CA SER A 182 -5.71 -16.69 9.26
C SER A 182 -5.58 -17.78 8.20
N ARG A 183 -6.69 -18.11 7.55
CA ARG A 183 -6.73 -19.10 6.46
C ARG A 183 -6.48 -18.45 5.10
N PRO A 184 -5.84 -19.13 4.13
CA PRO A 184 -5.80 -18.64 2.75
C PRO A 184 -7.20 -18.36 2.19
N ALA A 185 -7.33 -17.30 1.40
CA ALA A 185 -8.58 -16.94 0.75
C ALA A 185 -8.96 -17.99 -0.31
N SER A 186 -10.23 -18.39 -0.30
CA SER A 186 -10.73 -19.54 -1.07
C SER A 186 -10.96 -19.19 -2.55
N PHE A 187 -11.38 -17.96 -2.84
CA PHE A 187 -11.65 -17.50 -4.21
C PHE A 187 -10.41 -17.50 -5.11
N LEU A 188 -9.19 -17.45 -4.54
CA LEU A 188 -7.95 -17.57 -5.30
C LEU A 188 -7.75 -18.97 -5.89
N ARG A 189 -8.40 -20.00 -5.34
CA ARG A 189 -8.32 -21.38 -5.84
C ARG A 189 -9.33 -21.68 -6.94
N ALA A 190 -10.44 -20.95 -6.99
CA ALA A 190 -11.61 -21.28 -7.81
C ALA A 190 -11.47 -20.98 -9.31
N LEU A 191 -10.42 -20.27 -9.74
CA LEU A 191 -10.20 -19.92 -11.17
C LEU A 191 -9.21 -20.84 -11.90
N HIS A 192 -8.78 -21.94 -11.28
CA HIS A 192 -7.93 -22.95 -11.93
C HIS A 192 -8.71 -24.13 -12.55
N LEU A 193 -10.05 -24.03 -12.63
CA LEU A 193 -10.92 -25.04 -13.24
C LEU A 193 -11.62 -24.49 -14.48
#